data_AF-A0A1A8L835-F1
#
_entry.id   AF-A0A1A8L835-F1
#
_cell.length_a   1.000
_cell.length_b   1.000
_cell.length_c   1.000
_cell.angle_alpha   90.00
_cell.angle_beta   90.00
_cell.angle_gamma   90.00
#
_symmetry.space_group_name_H-M   'P 1'
#
loop_
_entity.id
_entity.type
_entity.pdbx_description
1 polymer ?
#
loop_
_entity_poly.entity_id
_entity_poly.type
_entity_poly.pdbx_seq_one_letter_code
_entity_poly.pdbx_strand_id
1 'polypeptide(L)'
;MEAPVEEEKEPSLMDKSIPLPTLSPAVPPYVTLSLTVVYTVFYSLLFLFVYVQLWLVLRYRHKRLSYQTVFLFLCLLWSALRTVLFSFYFRNFVTANTLGPFPFWLLYCFPVCLQFFTLCLMNLYFAQVVFKAKSKYAPELLRYRLPLYLLFLFISLVFLVVNLVCALLVRMSSAEAHTIVLVRVAINDTLFVLCAISLSLCLYKIAKLSLANIYLESKGTSVCQVTVIGAIVILLYASRACYNLVVLGLSNKSINSFDYDWYNVSDQVNPPMS
;
A
#
# COMPACT_ATOMS: atom_id res chain seq x y z
N MET A 1 7.31 64.55 59.78
CA MET A 1 8.55 64.55 58.98
C MET A 1 9.24 63.28 59.44
N GLU A 2 9.03 62.12 58.82
CA GLU A 2 9.07 61.77 57.39
C GLU A 2 7.84 60.93 56.98
N ALA A 3 7.40 61.09 55.73
CA ALA A 3 6.66 60.09 54.95
C ALA A 3 7.72 59.26 54.17
N PRO A 4 7.48 58.04 53.59
CA PRO A 4 6.33 57.80 52.69
C PRO A 4 5.84 56.33 52.47
N VAL A 5 4.82 56.24 51.60
CA VAL A 5 4.36 55.15 50.70
C VAL A 5 3.44 54.05 51.25
N GLU A 6 2.14 54.29 51.06
CA GLU A 6 1.11 53.29 50.80
C GLU A 6 1.41 52.55 49.48
N GLU A 7 1.32 51.22 49.48
CA GLU A 7 0.99 50.47 48.27
C GLU A 7 -0.05 49.39 48.63
N GLU A 8 -1.30 49.80 48.56
CA GLU A 8 -2.47 48.94 48.49
C GLU A 8 -2.55 48.40 47.05
N LYS A 9 -2.42 47.08 46.84
CA LYS A 9 -2.85 46.46 45.59
C LYS A 9 -3.44 45.07 45.81
N GLU A 10 -4.69 45.01 45.37
CA GLU A 10 -5.72 43.99 45.52
C GLU A 10 -5.33 42.50 45.44
N PRO A 11 -6.14 41.64 46.09
CA PRO A 11 -6.09 40.19 45.89
C PRO A 11 -6.47 39.85 44.44
N SER A 12 -5.57 39.15 43.73
CA SER A 12 -5.77 38.78 42.34
C SER A 12 -7.04 37.93 42.16
N LEU A 13 -7.96 38.58 41.49
CA LEU A 13 -9.26 38.18 41.01
C LEU A 13 -9.20 36.88 40.19
N MET A 14 -9.94 35.88 40.68
CA MET A 14 -10.50 34.75 39.95
C MET A 14 -9.51 33.78 39.30
N ASP A 15 -9.40 32.63 39.97
CA ASP A 15 -9.61 31.30 39.39
C ASP A 15 -10.42 31.35 38.08
N LYS A 16 -9.71 31.53 36.98
CA LYS A 16 -10.19 31.22 35.65
C LYS A 16 -9.24 30.18 35.13
N SER A 17 -9.48 28.95 35.56
CA SER A 17 -9.02 27.73 34.94
C SER A 17 -9.15 27.86 33.41
N ILE A 18 -8.07 28.30 32.76
CA ILE A 18 -7.94 28.27 31.31
C ILE A 18 -7.92 26.78 30.96
N PRO A 19 -8.93 26.27 30.23
CA PRO A 19 -8.91 24.86 29.85
C PRO A 19 -7.68 24.65 28.99
N LEU A 20 -6.89 23.61 29.33
CA LEU A 20 -5.87 23.06 28.44
C LEU A 20 -6.43 22.98 27.02
N PRO A 21 -5.65 23.32 25.98
CA PRO A 21 -6.07 23.12 24.60
C PRO A 21 -6.43 21.65 24.43
N THR A 22 -7.73 21.40 24.46
CA THR A 22 -8.30 20.07 24.39
C THR A 22 -8.09 19.63 22.96
N LEU A 23 -7.30 18.57 22.81
CA LEU A 23 -7.02 17.87 21.57
C LEU A 23 -8.34 17.48 20.88
N SER A 24 -8.86 18.36 20.03
CA SER A 24 -9.91 18.00 19.09
C SER A 24 -9.24 17.35 17.87
N PRO A 25 -9.49 16.05 17.60
CA PRO A 25 -9.09 15.48 16.31
C PRO A 25 -9.82 16.25 15.19
N ALA A 26 -9.09 16.61 14.15
CA ALA A 26 -9.60 17.38 13.00
C ALA A 26 -10.70 16.66 12.19
N VAL A 27 -11.06 15.42 12.59
CA VAL A 27 -12.13 14.61 12.01
C VAL A 27 -12.91 13.96 13.16
N PRO A 28 -14.26 13.96 13.14
CA PRO A 28 -15.05 13.35 14.20
C PRO A 28 -14.68 11.86 14.36
N PRO A 29 -14.44 11.36 15.60
CA PRO A 29 -14.03 9.97 15.87
C PRO A 29 -15.03 8.92 15.32
N TYR A 30 -16.29 9.34 15.12
CA TYR A 30 -17.34 8.54 14.51
C TYR A 30 -17.09 8.24 13.02
N VAL A 31 -16.52 9.18 12.27
CA VAL A 31 -16.27 9.05 10.82
C VAL A 31 -15.14 8.07 10.56
N THR A 32 -14.08 8.22 11.33
CA THR A 32 -12.91 7.34 11.37
C THR A 32 -13.32 5.91 11.76
N LEU A 33 -14.11 5.75 12.83
CA LEU A 33 -14.69 4.47 13.23
C LEU A 33 -15.51 3.82 12.10
N SER A 34 -16.41 4.59 11.48
CA SER A 34 -17.30 4.10 10.42
C SER A 34 -16.52 3.64 9.20
N LEU A 35 -15.52 4.42 8.75
CA LEU A 35 -14.63 4.03 7.65
C LEU A 35 -13.89 2.73 7.97
N THR A 36 -13.38 2.59 9.19
CA THR A 36 -12.68 1.39 9.63
C THR A 36 -13.57 0.15 9.56
N VAL A 37 -14.79 0.23 10.08
CA VAL A 37 -15.76 -0.88 10.05
C VAL A 37 -16.07 -1.25 8.61
N VAL A 38 -16.36 -0.26 7.76
CA VAL A 38 -16.65 -0.48 6.33
C VAL A 38 -15.49 -1.19 5.65
N TYR A 39 -14.25 -0.70 5.79
CA TYR A 39 -13.07 -1.33 5.20
C TYR A 39 -12.84 -2.74 5.75
N THR A 40 -13.01 -2.95 7.05
CA THR A 40 -12.84 -4.27 7.68
C THR A 40 -13.83 -5.28 7.11
N VAL A 41 -15.10 -4.89 6.94
CA VAL A 41 -16.12 -5.72 6.31
C VAL A 41 -15.75 -6.01 4.85
N PHE A 42 -15.38 -5.00 4.07
CA PHE A 42 -14.96 -5.19 2.67
C PHE A 42 -13.77 -6.16 2.55
N TYR A 43 -12.72 -5.98 3.36
CA TYR A 43 -11.54 -6.86 3.32
C TYR A 43 -11.86 -8.28 3.80
N SER A 44 -12.73 -8.43 4.80
CA SER A 44 -13.17 -9.75 5.29
C SER A 44 -14.01 -10.49 4.25
N LEU A 45 -14.92 -9.78 3.57
CA LEU A 45 -15.71 -10.34 2.47
C LEU A 45 -14.80 -10.74 1.30
N LEU A 46 -13.83 -9.89 0.95
CA LEU A 46 -12.85 -10.20 -0.08
C LEU A 46 -12.00 -11.42 0.30
N PHE A 47 -11.54 -11.51 1.54
CA PHE A 47 -10.81 -12.66 2.07
C PHE A 47 -11.63 -13.95 1.92
N LEU A 48 -12.89 -13.95 2.37
CA LEU A 48 -13.77 -15.11 2.27
C LEU A 48 -14.01 -15.50 0.80
N PHE A 49 -14.26 -14.53 -0.07
CA PHE A 49 -14.47 -14.77 -1.49
C PHE A 49 -13.23 -15.39 -2.16
N VAL A 50 -12.05 -14.82 -1.94
CA VAL A 50 -10.78 -15.35 -2.48
C VAL A 50 -10.45 -16.72 -1.89
N TYR A 51 -10.74 -16.94 -0.61
CA TYR A 51 -10.57 -18.23 0.06
C TYR A 51 -11.43 -19.31 -0.60
N VAL A 52 -12.73 -19.03 -0.82
CA VAL A 52 -13.63 -19.96 -1.51
C VAL A 52 -13.15 -20.23 -2.93
N GLN A 53 -12.72 -19.20 -3.67
CA GLN A 53 -12.15 -19.39 -5.02
C GLN A 53 -10.92 -20.30 -5.01
N LEU A 54 -9.98 -20.06 -4.10
CA LEU A 54 -8.78 -20.88 -3.97
C LEU A 54 -9.11 -22.32 -3.56
N TRP A 55 -10.06 -22.50 -2.64
CA TRP A 55 -10.55 -23.79 -2.22
C TRP A 55 -11.16 -24.58 -3.39
N LEU A 56 -12.01 -23.95 -4.19
CA LEU A 56 -12.59 -24.58 -5.38
C LEU A 56 -11.48 -25.00 -6.37
N VAL A 57 -10.50 -24.14 -6.63
CA VAL A 57 -9.38 -24.47 -7.54
C VAL A 57 -8.53 -25.64 -7.02
N LEU A 58 -8.29 -25.72 -5.70
CA LEU A 58 -7.58 -26.83 -5.07
C LEU A 58 -8.40 -28.13 -5.11
N ARG A 59 -9.72 -28.05 -4.89
CA ARG A 59 -10.64 -29.19 -4.87
C ARG A 59 -10.82 -29.81 -6.26
N TYR A 60 -10.91 -28.99 -7.31
CA TYR A 60 -11.07 -29.46 -8.70
C TYR A 60 -9.75 -29.88 -9.39
N ARG A 61 -8.65 -30.02 -8.65
CA ARG A 61 -7.37 -30.61 -9.13
C ARG A 61 -6.80 -30.00 -10.42
N HIS A 62 -7.00 -28.72 -10.67
CA HIS A 62 -6.24 -28.03 -11.71
C HIS A 62 -4.76 -27.91 -11.31
N LYS A 63 -3.85 -27.81 -12.30
CA LYS A 63 -2.39 -27.62 -12.11
C LYS A 63 -2.13 -26.59 -11.00
N ARG A 64 -1.54 -27.04 -9.88
CA ARG A 64 -1.43 -26.26 -8.62
C ARG A 64 -0.70 -24.92 -8.75
N LEU A 65 0.21 -24.80 -9.73
CA LEU A 65 1.00 -23.60 -10.01
C LEU A 65 0.55 -22.96 -11.33
N SER A 66 -0.52 -22.17 -11.26
CA SER A 66 -0.99 -21.32 -12.35
C SER A 66 -0.92 -19.85 -11.92
N TYR A 67 -0.88 -18.92 -12.86
CA TYR A 67 -0.93 -17.47 -12.56
C TYR A 67 -2.06 -17.09 -11.63
N GLN A 68 -3.23 -17.66 -11.89
CA GLN A 68 -4.43 -17.42 -11.13
C GLN A 68 -4.28 -17.90 -9.69
N THR A 69 -3.67 -19.07 -9.44
CA THR A 69 -3.51 -19.58 -8.07
C THR A 69 -2.52 -18.76 -7.27
N VAL A 70 -1.40 -18.34 -7.89
CA VAL A 70 -0.42 -17.46 -7.23
C VAL A 70 -1.03 -16.08 -6.94
N PHE A 71 -1.76 -15.50 -7.89
CA PHE A 71 -2.48 -14.23 -7.70
C PHE A 71 -3.48 -14.34 -6.54
N LEU A 72 -4.31 -15.38 -6.51
CA LEU A 72 -5.29 -15.60 -5.44
C LEU A 72 -4.60 -15.77 -4.08
N PHE A 73 -3.47 -16.48 -4.02
CA PHE A 73 -2.72 -16.63 -2.78
C PHE A 73 -2.16 -15.29 -2.28
N LEU A 74 -1.60 -14.46 -3.16
CA LEU A 74 -1.14 -13.11 -2.79
C LEU A 74 -2.28 -12.23 -2.29
N CYS A 75 -3.44 -12.26 -2.97
CA CYS A 75 -4.63 -11.53 -2.55
C CYS A 75 -5.17 -12.02 -1.20
N LEU A 76 -5.14 -13.34 -0.95
CA LEU A 76 -5.55 -13.92 0.33
C LEU A 76 -4.63 -13.44 1.46
N LEU A 77 -3.32 -13.50 1.25
CA LEU A 77 -2.34 -13.05 2.23
C LEU A 77 -2.46 -11.54 2.49
N TRP A 78 -2.67 -10.74 1.45
CA TRP A 78 -2.86 -9.30 1.55
C TRP A 78 -4.13 -8.94 2.33
N SER A 79 -5.26 -9.57 2.01
CA SER A 79 -6.53 -9.33 2.70
C SER A 79 -6.51 -9.82 4.15
N ALA A 80 -5.85 -10.95 4.43
CA ALA A 80 -5.62 -11.43 5.79
C ALA A 80 -4.84 -10.40 6.62
N LEU A 81 -3.70 -9.93 6.11
CA LEU A 81 -2.87 -8.95 6.81
C LEU A 81 -3.59 -7.62 7.03
N ARG A 82 -4.35 -7.15 6.04
CA ARG A 82 -5.19 -5.96 6.18
C ARG A 82 -6.23 -6.16 7.28
N THR A 83 -6.98 -7.25 7.25
CA THR A 83 -8.00 -7.56 8.27
C THR A 83 -7.39 -7.64 9.67
N VAL A 84 -6.23 -8.29 9.80
CA VAL A 84 -5.49 -8.37 11.06
C VAL A 84 -5.07 -6.98 11.54
N LEU A 85 -4.51 -6.14 10.67
CA LEU A 85 -4.12 -4.76 11.00
C LEU A 85 -5.30 -3.96 11.55
N PHE A 86 -6.46 -4.01 10.88
CA PHE A 86 -7.68 -3.31 11.35
C PHE A 86 -8.21 -3.88 12.66
N SER A 87 -8.19 -5.20 12.84
CA SER A 87 -8.61 -5.83 14.09
C SER A 87 -7.70 -5.50 15.27
N PHE A 88 -6.38 -5.40 15.04
CA PHE A 88 -5.42 -4.97 16.07
C PHE A 88 -5.62 -3.51 16.45
N TYR A 89 -5.88 -2.63 15.47
CA TYR A 89 -6.18 -1.22 15.70
C TYR A 89 -7.37 -1.03 16.66
N PHE A 90 -8.43 -1.81 16.48
CA PHE A 90 -9.62 -1.77 17.33
C PHE A 90 -9.40 -2.25 18.77
N ARG A 91 -8.57 -3.27 18.94
CA ARG A 91 -8.54 -4.04 20.19
C ARG A 91 -7.44 -3.57 21.14
N ASN A 92 -6.27 -3.15 20.63
CA ASN A 92 -5.11 -2.82 21.45
C ASN A 92 -4.15 -1.83 20.74
N PHE A 93 -4.47 -0.52 20.78
CA PHE A 93 -3.56 0.53 20.29
C PHE A 93 -2.20 0.54 21.02
N VAL A 94 -2.20 0.27 22.33
CA VAL A 94 -1.01 0.35 23.20
C VAL A 94 0.01 -0.76 22.91
N THR A 95 -0.43 -1.97 22.57
CA THR A 95 0.46 -3.10 22.24
C THR A 95 1.04 -3.00 20.83
N ALA A 96 0.39 -2.25 19.92
CA ALA A 96 0.87 -2.04 18.56
C ALA A 96 2.21 -1.29 18.53
N ASN A 97 2.41 -0.35 19.46
CA ASN A 97 3.68 0.38 19.61
C ASN A 97 4.80 -0.45 20.25
N THR A 98 4.49 -1.59 20.89
CA THR A 98 5.48 -2.52 21.45
C THR A 98 5.79 -3.72 20.55
N LEU A 99 5.15 -3.80 19.37
CA LEU A 99 5.41 -4.87 18.41
C LEU A 99 6.88 -4.83 17.98
N GLY A 100 7.56 -5.98 17.99
CA GLY A 100 8.93 -6.13 17.50
C GLY A 100 9.10 -5.71 16.03
N PRO A 101 10.35 -5.61 15.54
CA PRO A 101 10.64 -5.15 14.17
C PRO A 101 9.95 -5.99 13.08
N PHE A 102 9.86 -7.30 13.29
CA PHE A 102 9.24 -8.23 12.34
C PHE A 102 7.71 -8.05 12.21
N PRO A 103 6.90 -8.06 13.29
CA PRO A 103 5.46 -7.82 13.17
C PRO A 103 5.11 -6.42 12.66
N PHE A 104 5.92 -5.39 12.98
CA PHE A 104 5.77 -4.07 12.37
C PHE A 104 5.98 -4.14 10.84
N TRP A 105 7.07 -4.75 10.37
CA TRP A 105 7.30 -4.94 8.94
C TRP A 105 6.19 -5.77 8.29
N LEU A 106 5.74 -6.84 8.94
CA LEU A 106 4.73 -7.75 8.38
C LEU A 106 3.34 -7.10 8.25
N LEU A 107 2.94 -6.28 9.21
CA LEU A 107 1.61 -5.65 9.21
C LEU A 107 1.57 -4.35 8.40
N TYR A 108 2.68 -3.61 8.36
CA TYR A 108 2.75 -2.31 7.71
C TYR A 108 3.51 -2.34 6.37
N CYS A 109 4.68 -2.98 6.29
CA CYS A 109 5.49 -2.91 5.08
C CYS A 109 5.10 -3.98 4.04
N PHE A 110 4.83 -5.20 4.51
CA PHE A 110 4.59 -6.35 3.65
C PHE A 110 3.30 -6.28 2.81
N PRO A 111 2.17 -5.69 3.26
CA PRO A 111 1.00 -5.52 2.39
C PRO A 111 1.29 -4.69 1.14
N VAL A 112 2.19 -3.71 1.23
CA VAL A 112 2.63 -2.92 0.06
C VAL A 112 3.43 -3.79 -0.91
N CYS A 113 4.30 -4.67 -0.39
CA CYS A 113 5.06 -5.62 -1.20
C CYS A 113 4.13 -6.61 -1.91
N LEU A 114 3.12 -7.15 -1.23
CA LEU A 114 2.13 -8.04 -1.83
C LEU A 114 1.33 -7.36 -2.94
N GLN A 115 0.98 -6.09 -2.75
CA GLN A 115 0.30 -5.29 -3.76
C GLN A 115 1.18 -5.09 -5.00
N PHE A 116 2.48 -4.81 -4.81
CA PHE A 116 3.44 -4.73 -5.91
C PHE A 116 3.60 -6.07 -6.64
N PHE A 117 3.74 -7.18 -5.91
CA PHE A 117 3.84 -8.52 -6.52
C PHE A 117 2.60 -8.88 -7.35
N THR A 118 1.43 -8.47 -6.87
CA THR A 118 0.15 -8.64 -7.58
C THR A 118 0.17 -7.85 -8.90
N LEU A 119 0.69 -6.62 -8.89
CA LEU A 119 0.86 -5.80 -10.09
C LEU A 119 1.89 -6.40 -11.07
N CYS A 120 3.02 -6.89 -10.57
CA CYS A 120 4.02 -7.58 -11.39
C CYS A 120 3.46 -8.86 -12.03
N LEU A 121 2.69 -9.67 -11.29
CA LEU A 121 2.05 -10.86 -11.83
C LEU A 121 1.00 -10.54 -12.89
N MET A 122 0.20 -9.48 -12.69
CA MET A 122 -0.72 -8.96 -13.70
C MET A 122 0.02 -8.56 -14.97
N ASN A 123 1.11 -7.80 -14.84
CA ASN A 123 1.96 -7.40 -15.95
C ASN A 123 2.52 -8.62 -16.69
N LEU A 124 3.05 -9.57 -15.94
CA LEU A 124 3.63 -10.79 -16.50
C LEU A 124 2.57 -11.61 -17.25
N TYR A 125 1.37 -11.74 -16.67
CA TYR A 125 0.25 -12.43 -17.32
C TYR A 125 -0.11 -11.79 -18.66
N PHE A 126 -0.30 -10.46 -18.71
CA PHE A 126 -0.65 -9.78 -19.96
C PHE A 126 0.50 -9.78 -20.96
N ALA A 127 1.73 -9.54 -20.51
CA ALA A 127 2.91 -9.69 -21.35
C ALA A 127 2.93 -11.09 -21.99
N GLN A 128 2.66 -12.14 -21.22
CA GLN A 128 2.60 -13.49 -21.76
C GLN A 128 1.50 -13.72 -22.79
N VAL A 129 0.32 -13.12 -22.62
CA VAL A 129 -0.74 -13.17 -23.64
C VAL A 129 -0.26 -12.51 -24.93
N VAL A 130 0.38 -11.35 -24.84
CA VAL A 130 0.96 -10.64 -26.00
C VAL A 130 2.05 -11.47 -26.67
N PHE A 131 3.02 -11.99 -25.90
CA PHE A 131 4.12 -12.80 -26.43
C PHE A 131 3.61 -14.10 -27.04
N LYS A 132 2.60 -14.75 -26.45
CA LYS A 132 2.00 -15.97 -27.00
C LYS A 132 1.23 -15.70 -28.29
N ALA A 133 0.54 -14.56 -28.39
CA ALA A 133 -0.11 -14.15 -29.63
C ALA A 133 0.93 -13.85 -30.73
N LYS A 134 2.05 -13.21 -30.38
CA LYS A 134 3.15 -12.89 -31.30
C LYS A 134 4.00 -14.11 -31.70
N SER A 135 4.19 -15.08 -30.80
CA SER A 135 5.04 -16.25 -31.06
C SER A 135 4.49 -17.17 -32.15
N LYS A 136 3.20 -17.05 -32.50
CA LYS A 136 2.60 -17.74 -33.64
C LYS A 136 3.22 -17.31 -34.99
N TYR A 137 3.78 -16.09 -35.05
CA TYR A 137 4.46 -15.54 -36.22
C TYR A 137 5.99 -15.52 -36.10
N ALA A 138 6.52 -15.47 -34.88
CA ALA A 138 7.96 -15.44 -34.63
C ALA A 138 8.32 -16.39 -33.46
N PRO A 139 8.76 -17.63 -33.71
CA PRO A 139 9.02 -18.61 -32.66
C PRO A 139 10.17 -18.21 -31.72
N GLU A 140 11.07 -17.32 -32.17
CA GLU A 140 12.17 -16.79 -31.34
C GLU A 140 11.69 -16.03 -30.10
N LEU A 141 10.48 -15.46 -30.13
CA LEU A 141 9.88 -14.75 -29.00
C LEU A 141 9.62 -15.66 -27.79
N LEU A 142 9.59 -16.98 -27.97
CA LEU A 142 9.43 -17.93 -26.86
C LEU A 142 10.66 -17.93 -25.94
N ARG A 143 11.86 -17.68 -26.48
CA ARG A 143 13.11 -17.60 -25.72
C ARG A 143 13.12 -16.41 -24.75
N TYR A 144 12.39 -15.35 -25.08
CA TYR A 144 12.24 -14.15 -24.24
C TYR A 144 11.25 -14.32 -23.08
N ARG A 145 10.53 -15.45 -22.99
CA ARG A 145 9.60 -15.71 -21.89
C ARG A 145 10.33 -15.87 -20.55
N LEU A 146 11.40 -16.67 -20.52
CA LEU A 146 12.21 -16.89 -19.31
C LEU A 146 12.85 -15.60 -18.77
N PRO A 147 13.54 -14.77 -19.58
CA PRO A 147 14.13 -13.53 -19.06
C PRO A 147 13.06 -12.55 -18.56
N LEU A 148 11.85 -12.53 -19.11
CA LEU A 148 10.74 -11.75 -18.54
C LEU A 148 10.35 -12.20 -17.14
N TYR A 149 10.27 -13.52 -16.91
CA TYR A 149 10.02 -14.04 -15.56
C TYR A 149 11.12 -13.64 -14.59
N LEU A 150 12.38 -13.80 -14.99
CA LEU A 150 13.52 -13.45 -14.15
C LEU A 150 13.56 -11.95 -13.87
N LEU A 151 13.22 -11.10 -14.84
CA LEU A 151 13.15 -9.65 -14.68
C LEU A 151 12.10 -9.25 -13.63
N PHE A 152 10.85 -9.71 -13.76
CA PHE A 152 9.81 -9.37 -12.79
C PHE A 152 10.06 -9.98 -11.41
N LEU A 153 10.64 -11.18 -11.35
CA LEU A 153 11.06 -11.81 -10.10
C LEU A 153 12.16 -10.99 -9.42
N PHE A 154 13.17 -10.57 -10.18
CA PHE A 154 14.27 -9.74 -9.69
C PHE A 154 13.75 -8.38 -9.18
N ILE A 155 12.93 -7.68 -9.96
CA ILE A 155 12.32 -6.41 -9.55
C ILE A 155 11.50 -6.58 -8.27
N SER A 156 10.72 -7.67 -8.16
CA SER A 156 9.95 -8.00 -6.96
C SER A 156 10.86 -8.25 -5.74
N LEU A 157 11.95 -8.99 -5.92
CA LEU A 157 12.91 -9.27 -4.83
C LEU A 157 13.60 -7.99 -4.37
N VAL A 158 14.04 -7.15 -5.30
CA VAL A 158 14.64 -5.83 -4.99
C VAL A 158 13.64 -4.98 -4.19
N PHE A 159 12.39 -4.91 -4.64
CA PHE A 159 11.33 -4.18 -3.93
C PHE A 159 11.17 -4.68 -2.49
N LEU A 160 11.11 -6.01 -2.31
CA LEU A 160 10.99 -6.63 -0.99
C LEU A 160 12.18 -6.30 -0.09
N VAL A 161 13.40 -6.46 -0.60
CA VAL A 161 14.63 -6.24 0.14
C VAL A 161 14.76 -4.78 0.54
N VAL A 162 14.51 -3.83 -0.36
CA VAL A 162 14.51 -2.39 -0.03
C VAL A 162 13.51 -2.10 1.09
N ASN A 163 12.29 -2.61 0.97
CA ASN A 163 11.24 -2.41 1.97
C ASN A 163 11.55 -3.05 3.34
N LEU A 164 12.23 -4.20 3.34
CA LEU A 164 12.69 -4.86 4.56
C LEU A 164 13.86 -4.10 5.20
N VAL A 165 14.88 -3.76 4.41
CA VAL A 165 16.08 -3.03 4.84
C VAL A 165 15.68 -1.67 5.41
N CYS A 166 14.82 -0.90 4.74
CA CYS A 166 14.32 0.37 5.27
C CYS A 166 13.57 0.20 6.59
N ALA A 167 12.74 -0.83 6.74
CA ALA A 167 12.02 -1.07 7.99
C ALA A 167 12.96 -1.43 9.16
N LEU A 168 14.04 -2.16 8.90
CA LEU A 168 15.05 -2.49 9.90
C LEU A 168 15.92 -1.28 10.24
N LEU A 169 16.39 -0.54 9.23
CA LEU A 169 17.23 0.64 9.43
C LEU A 169 16.51 1.76 10.20
N VAL A 170 15.24 2.03 9.91
CA VAL A 170 14.45 3.04 10.64
C VAL A 170 14.35 2.73 12.13
N ARG A 171 14.41 1.46 12.52
CA ARG A 171 14.34 1.02 13.93
C ARG A 171 15.70 1.02 14.62
N MET A 172 16.79 0.87 13.86
CA MET A 172 18.15 0.84 14.39
C MET A 172 18.82 2.22 14.40
N SER A 173 18.52 3.07 13.42
CA SER A 173 19.11 4.41 13.26
C SER A 173 18.01 5.47 13.35
N SER A 174 17.87 6.07 14.53
CA SER A 174 16.92 7.17 14.76
C SER A 174 17.39 8.50 14.16
N ALA A 175 18.70 8.66 13.90
CA ALA A 175 19.28 9.93 13.48
C ALA A 175 19.02 10.30 12.00
N GLU A 176 18.76 9.32 11.12
CA GLU A 176 18.53 9.54 9.67
C GLU A 176 17.25 8.87 9.13
N ALA A 177 16.32 8.49 10.01
CA ALA A 177 15.11 7.77 9.63
C ALA A 177 14.30 8.49 8.54
N HIS A 178 14.24 9.82 8.56
CA HIS A 178 13.55 10.62 7.55
C HIS A 178 14.11 10.38 6.14
N THR A 179 15.43 10.45 5.95
CA THR A 179 16.06 10.26 4.64
C THR A 179 15.82 8.85 4.11
N ILE A 180 15.94 7.83 4.97
CA ILE A 180 15.72 6.42 4.61
C ILE A 180 14.28 6.20 4.14
N VAL A 181 13.32 6.81 4.83
CA VAL A 181 11.90 6.72 4.52
C VAL A 181 11.56 7.44 3.21
N LEU A 182 12.13 8.62 2.95
CA LEU A 182 11.96 9.35 1.69
C LEU A 182 12.49 8.54 0.50
N VAL A 183 13.70 8.00 0.62
CA VAL A 183 14.32 7.17 -0.43
C VAL A 183 13.47 5.94 -0.70
N ARG A 184 12.94 5.29 0.35
CA ARG A 184 12.03 4.15 0.22
C ARG A 184 10.79 4.51 -0.60
N VAL A 185 10.12 5.61 -0.26
CA VAL A 185 8.88 6.03 -0.95
C VAL A 185 9.18 6.39 -2.40
N ALA A 186 10.23 7.17 -2.66
CA ALA A 186 10.64 7.51 -4.01
C ALA A 186 10.93 6.27 -4.87
N ILE A 187 11.69 5.30 -4.35
CA ILE A 187 11.98 4.03 -5.06
C ILE A 187 10.70 3.25 -5.30
N ASN A 188 9.87 3.08 -4.27
CA ASN A 188 8.65 2.29 -4.37
C ASN A 188 7.68 2.89 -5.39
N ASP A 189 7.42 4.18 -5.31
CA ASP A 189 6.47 4.87 -6.18
C ASP A 189 6.96 4.87 -7.62
N THR A 190 8.26 5.10 -7.85
CA THR A 190 8.85 5.00 -9.19
C THR A 190 8.65 3.59 -9.76
N LEU A 191 8.88 2.53 -8.98
CA LEU A 191 8.67 1.15 -9.41
C LEU A 191 7.19 0.86 -9.70
N PHE A 192 6.27 1.37 -8.89
CA PHE A 192 4.83 1.26 -9.13
C PHE A 192 4.42 1.94 -10.44
N VAL A 193 4.92 3.15 -10.69
CA VAL A 193 4.65 3.91 -11.92
C VAL A 193 5.22 3.19 -13.14
N LEU A 194 6.47 2.72 -13.08
CA LEU A 194 7.08 1.95 -14.17
C LEU A 194 6.29 0.67 -14.48
N CYS A 195 5.82 -0.05 -13.45
CA CYS A 195 4.93 -1.18 -13.64
C CYS A 195 3.59 -0.77 -14.26
N ALA A 196 2.97 0.32 -13.81
CA ALA A 196 1.70 0.81 -14.37
C ALA A 196 1.85 1.18 -15.86
N ILE A 197 2.95 1.84 -16.24
CA ILE A 197 3.27 2.16 -17.64
C ILE A 197 3.46 0.87 -18.44
N SER A 198 4.24 -0.10 -17.93
CA SER A 198 4.43 -1.41 -18.59
C SER A 198 3.10 -2.14 -18.80
N LEU A 199 2.20 -2.07 -17.81
CA LEU A 199 0.87 -2.66 -17.86
C LEU A 199 0.01 -2.00 -18.93
N SER A 200 0.03 -0.67 -19.00
CA SER A 200 -0.66 0.12 -20.02
C SER A 200 -0.21 -0.27 -21.43
N LEU A 201 1.10 -0.39 -21.64
CA LEU A 201 1.66 -0.82 -22.91
C LEU A 201 1.22 -2.25 -23.27
N CYS A 202 1.21 -3.18 -22.30
CA CYS A 202 0.73 -4.53 -22.53
C CYS A 202 -0.75 -4.55 -22.94
N LEU A 203 -1.61 -3.80 -22.22
CA LEU A 203 -3.04 -3.68 -22.53
C LEU A 203 -3.29 -3.06 -23.91
N TYR A 204 -2.57 -2.00 -24.25
CA TYR A 204 -2.63 -1.39 -25.57
C TYR A 204 -2.27 -2.39 -26.68
N LYS A 205 -1.20 -3.18 -26.47
CA LYS A 205 -0.80 -4.23 -27.42
C LYS A 205 -1.85 -5.33 -27.52
N ILE A 206 -2.48 -5.73 -26.41
CA ILE A 206 -3.59 -6.71 -26.41
C ILE A 206 -4.77 -6.20 -27.23
N ALA A 207 -5.20 -4.95 -26.99
CA ALA A 207 -6.32 -4.34 -27.69
C ALA A 207 -6.09 -4.25 -29.22
N LYS A 208 -4.85 -4.00 -29.65
CA LYS A 208 -4.48 -3.98 -31.08
C LYS A 208 -4.28 -5.36 -31.71
N LEU A 209 -4.02 -6.41 -30.94
CA LEU A 209 -3.73 -7.75 -31.47
C LEU A 209 -5.01 -8.59 -31.50
N SER A 210 -5.58 -8.79 -32.70
CA SER A 210 -6.78 -9.61 -32.89
C SER A 210 -6.64 -11.03 -32.32
N LEU A 211 -5.45 -11.65 -32.44
CA LEU A 211 -5.18 -12.97 -31.84
C LEU A 211 -5.20 -12.96 -30.31
N ALA A 212 -4.77 -11.87 -29.67
CA ALA A 212 -4.83 -11.74 -28.22
C ALA A 212 -6.28 -11.57 -27.75
N ASN A 213 -7.10 -10.85 -28.53
CA ASN A 213 -8.54 -10.73 -28.28
C ASN A 213 -9.23 -12.10 -28.34
N ILE A 214 -9.02 -12.87 -29.42
CA ILE A 214 -9.59 -14.22 -29.56
C ILE A 214 -9.12 -15.14 -28.42
N TYR A 215 -7.86 -15.04 -28.00
CA TYR A 215 -7.34 -15.84 -26.88
C TYR A 215 -8.03 -15.50 -25.55
N LEU A 216 -8.25 -14.22 -25.27
CA LEU A 216 -8.94 -13.79 -24.04
C LEU A 216 -10.42 -14.16 -24.07
N GLU A 217 -11.08 -13.98 -25.21
CA GLU A 217 -12.47 -14.36 -25.42
C GLU A 217 -12.66 -15.88 -25.25
N SER A 218 -11.73 -16.70 -25.76
CA SER A 218 -11.73 -18.16 -25.54
C SER A 218 -11.53 -18.56 -24.07
N LYS A 219 -11.00 -17.67 -23.23
CA LYS A 219 -10.87 -17.84 -21.78
C LYS A 219 -12.08 -17.30 -21.01
N GLY A 220 -13.10 -16.81 -21.71
CA GLY A 220 -14.30 -16.22 -21.13
C GLY A 220 -14.09 -14.81 -20.57
N THR A 221 -13.05 -14.11 -21.00
CA THR A 221 -12.77 -12.74 -20.54
C THR A 221 -12.80 -11.77 -21.73
N SER A 222 -13.61 -10.71 -21.66
CA SER A 222 -13.64 -9.73 -22.75
C SER A 222 -12.46 -8.75 -22.65
N VAL A 223 -11.92 -8.33 -23.80
CA VAL A 223 -10.86 -7.31 -23.85
C VAL A 223 -11.32 -5.99 -23.26
N CYS A 224 -12.60 -5.63 -23.42
CA CYS A 224 -13.15 -4.42 -22.81
C CYS A 224 -13.08 -4.47 -21.29
N GLN A 225 -13.51 -5.58 -20.67
CA GLN A 225 -13.42 -5.76 -19.21
C GLN A 225 -11.97 -5.68 -18.71
N VAL A 226 -11.06 -6.39 -19.39
CA VAL A 226 -9.63 -6.38 -19.04
C VAL A 226 -9.02 -4.99 -19.17
N THR A 227 -9.36 -4.26 -20.24
CA THR A 227 -8.87 -2.90 -20.49
C THR A 227 -9.40 -1.93 -19.45
N VAL A 228 -10.69 -2.00 -19.10
CA VAL A 228 -11.30 -1.14 -18.08
C VAL A 228 -10.68 -1.40 -16.71
N ILE A 229 -10.58 -2.66 -16.28
CA ILE A 229 -9.94 -3.02 -15.00
C ILE A 229 -8.49 -2.56 -14.99
N GLY A 230 -7.75 -2.81 -16.06
CA GLY A 230 -6.37 -2.38 -16.20
C GLY A 230 -6.20 -0.86 -16.14
N ALA A 231 -7.08 -0.10 -16.81
CA ALA A 231 -7.07 1.36 -16.80
C ALA A 231 -7.35 1.92 -15.39
N ILE A 232 -8.34 1.35 -14.68
CA ILE A 232 -8.63 1.73 -13.27
C ILE A 232 -7.39 1.49 -12.40
N VAL A 233 -6.76 0.32 -12.53
CA VAL A 233 -5.55 -0.04 -11.79
C VAL A 233 -4.42 0.97 -12.07
N ILE A 234 -4.20 1.32 -13.33
CA ILE A 234 -3.17 2.31 -13.73
C ILE A 234 -3.47 3.68 -13.14
N LEU A 235 -4.72 4.16 -13.24
CA LEU A 235 -5.12 5.46 -12.72
C LEU A 235 -4.95 5.54 -11.20
N LEU A 236 -5.33 4.50 -10.46
CA LEU A 236 -5.18 4.45 -9.01
C LEU A 236 -3.70 4.51 -8.59
N TYR A 237 -2.83 3.73 -9.24
CA TYR A 237 -1.39 3.76 -8.93
C TYR A 237 -0.70 5.06 -9.34
N ALA A 238 -1.08 5.63 -10.49
CA ALA A 238 -0.56 6.92 -10.93
C ALA A 238 -1.01 8.05 -9.99
N SER A 239 -2.28 8.05 -9.57
CA SER A 239 -2.82 9.01 -8.62
C SER A 239 -2.09 8.94 -7.28
N ARG A 240 -1.83 7.74 -6.77
CA ARG A 240 -1.06 7.54 -5.54
C ARG A 240 0.36 8.08 -5.66
N ALA A 241 1.07 7.74 -6.74
CA ALA A 241 2.42 8.23 -6.96
C ALA A 241 2.46 9.75 -7.10
N CYS A 242 1.49 10.36 -7.81
CA CYS A 242 1.38 11.81 -7.91
C CYS A 242 1.11 12.45 -6.54
N TYR A 243 0.22 11.89 -5.72
CA TYR A 243 -0.04 12.36 -4.36
C TYR A 243 1.24 12.34 -3.53
N ASN A 244 1.94 11.21 -3.53
CA ASN A 244 3.18 11.05 -2.77
C ASN A 244 4.27 12.02 -3.24
N LEU A 245 4.45 12.19 -4.56
CA LEU A 245 5.41 13.15 -5.12
C LEU A 245 5.07 14.60 -4.77
N VAL A 246 3.78 14.97 -4.77
CA VAL A 246 3.33 16.31 -4.38
C VAL A 246 3.56 16.56 -2.88
N VAL A 247 3.25 15.59 -2.02
CA VAL A 247 3.53 15.66 -0.58
C VAL A 247 5.03 15.78 -0.32
N LEU A 248 5.85 15.01 -1.03
CA LEU A 248 7.31 15.09 -0.97
C LEU A 248 7.86 16.44 -1.44
N GLY A 249 7.28 17.02 -2.50
CA GLY A 249 7.73 18.28 -3.08
C GLY A 249 7.30 19.53 -2.29
N LEU A 250 6.15 19.48 -1.60
CA LEU A 250 5.60 20.62 -0.86
C LEU A 250 6.01 20.66 0.62
N SER A 251 6.37 19.51 1.21
CA SER A 251 6.67 19.47 2.64
C SER A 251 8.15 19.78 2.91
N ASN A 252 8.46 21.05 3.16
CA ASN A 252 9.80 21.49 3.57
C ASN A 252 10.03 21.46 5.10
N LYS A 253 9.12 20.85 5.86
CA LYS A 253 9.23 20.57 7.30
C LYS A 253 8.05 19.68 7.70
N SER A 254 8.33 18.57 8.37
CA SER A 254 7.39 17.49 8.76
C SER A 254 6.82 16.67 7.60
N ILE A 255 7.67 15.79 7.06
CA ILE A 255 7.22 14.71 6.18
C ILE A 255 6.94 13.47 7.04
N ASN A 256 5.68 13.30 7.42
CA ASN A 256 5.14 12.00 7.84
C ASN A 256 4.95 11.10 6.61
N SER A 257 6.05 10.80 5.92
CA SER A 257 6.07 9.88 4.78
C SER A 257 6.06 8.44 5.29
N PHE A 258 4.97 8.05 5.92
CA PHE A 258 4.61 6.65 5.89
C PHE A 258 3.23 6.62 5.29
N ASP A 259 3.19 6.39 3.98
CA ASP A 259 2.00 6.33 3.15
C ASP A 259 1.13 5.10 3.56
N TYR A 260 0.54 5.27 4.74
CA TYR A 260 -0.60 4.63 5.36
C TYR A 260 -1.62 5.73 5.62
N ASP A 261 -1.96 6.47 4.56
CA ASP A 261 -3.04 7.45 4.62
C ASP A 261 -4.39 6.71 4.57
N TRP A 262 -4.62 5.87 5.57
CA TRP A 262 -5.98 5.57 5.99
C TRP A 262 -6.26 6.09 7.40
N TYR A 263 -5.28 6.47 8.23
CA TYR A 263 -5.60 7.07 9.53
C TYR A 263 -4.51 8.03 10.03
N ASN A 264 -4.65 9.30 9.69
CA ASN A 264 -3.95 10.41 10.33
C ASN A 264 -4.46 10.60 11.79
N VAL A 265 -4.24 9.59 12.64
CA VAL A 265 -4.49 9.56 14.11
C VAL A 265 -3.27 8.95 14.83
N SER A 266 -2.10 8.98 14.20
CA SER A 266 -0.84 8.55 14.83
C SER A 266 0.09 9.71 15.19
N ASP A 267 -0.25 10.96 14.82
CA ASP A 267 0.56 12.15 15.12
C ASP A 267 0.20 12.86 16.44
N GLN A 268 -0.48 12.19 17.38
CA GLN A 268 -0.75 12.76 18.72
C GLN A 268 0.04 12.04 19.82
N VAL A 269 1.34 11.83 19.60
CA VAL A 269 2.27 11.51 20.69
C VAL A 269 3.38 12.56 20.69
N ASN A 270 3.13 13.68 21.37
CA ASN A 270 4.20 14.60 21.74
C ASN A 270 5.15 13.90 22.72
N PRO A 271 6.48 14.04 22.58
CA PRO A 271 7.43 13.63 23.61
C PRO A 271 7.26 14.51 24.86
N PRO A 272 7.47 13.98 26.08
CA PRO A 272 7.52 14.81 27.28
C PRO A 272 8.72 15.76 27.15
N MET A 273 8.42 17.06 27.09
CA MET A 273 9.42 18.10 27.29
C MET A 273 9.86 18.03 28.75
N SER A 274 11.10 17.62 28.97
CA SER A 274 11.83 17.86 30.23
C SER A 274 12.35 19.30 30.25
#